data_AF-A0ABD2IH24-F1
#
_entry.id   AF-A0ABD2IH24-F1
#
_cell.length_a   1.000
_cell.length_b   1.000
_cell.length_c   1.000
_cell.angle_alpha   90.00
_cell.angle_beta   90.00
_cell.angle_gamma   90.00
#
_symmetry.space_group_name_H-M   'P 1'
#
loop_
_entity.id
_entity.type
_entity.pdbx_description
1 polymer ?
#
loop_
_entity_poly.entity_id
_entity_poly.type
_entity_poly.pdbx_seq_one_letter_code
_entity_poly.pdbx_strand_id
1 'polypeptide(L)'
;MPEIFPLSQFLPVFATIASIFPFAECLLSVLLFALSVGMVRGMNAIIRVLYTTLISRPGAEPPASPRLAELDEQIGDIRRRMSALSPTDEFAQYFKLERLANKLEEERKKIGVPSRKIGPAFSQKFALGMRTMALLISLALALHSSAETRLFTICADHFYPFNFLLDFPFSIAAFQWTNPTDDDVSDLEQPVGLFSFSILSLFTWNCWRNARAAEKISKKAA
;
A
#
# COMPACT_ATOMS: atom_id res chain seq x y z
N MET A 1 -45.76 -15.72 -40.79
CA MET A 1 -45.06 -16.78 -40.03
C MET A 1 -43.72 -16.21 -39.62
N PRO A 2 -43.41 -16.07 -38.32
CA PRO A 2 -42.12 -15.56 -37.88
C PRO A 2 -41.05 -16.64 -38.08
N GLU A 3 -39.93 -16.27 -38.71
CA GLU A 3 -38.76 -17.13 -38.88
C GLU A 3 -38.14 -17.42 -37.51
N ILE A 4 -38.20 -18.69 -37.09
CA ILE A 4 -37.53 -19.18 -35.90
C ILE A 4 -36.05 -19.34 -36.28
N PHE A 5 -35.24 -18.33 -35.94
CA PHE A 5 -33.79 -18.39 -36.12
C PHE A 5 -33.21 -19.56 -35.30
N PRO A 6 -32.38 -20.43 -35.89
CA PRO A 6 -31.86 -21.59 -35.20
C PRO A 6 -30.79 -21.18 -34.16
N LEU A 7 -31.09 -21.44 -32.89
CA LEU A 7 -30.22 -21.25 -31.71
C LEU A 7 -28.82 -21.93 -31.83
N SER A 8 -28.63 -22.84 -32.79
CA SER A 8 -27.36 -23.52 -33.05
C SER A 8 -26.24 -22.61 -33.53
N GLN A 9 -26.57 -21.44 -34.11
CA GLN A 9 -25.56 -20.48 -34.59
C GLN A 9 -24.94 -19.64 -33.46
N PHE A 10 -25.58 -19.58 -32.30
CA PHE A 10 -25.10 -18.78 -31.15
C PHE A 10 -24.23 -19.57 -30.16
N LEU A 11 -24.31 -20.90 -30.16
CA LEU A 11 -23.51 -21.79 -29.31
C LEU A 11 -21.98 -21.53 -29.37
N PRO A 12 -21.33 -21.36 -30.53
CA PRO A 12 -19.89 -21.08 -30.58
C PRO A 12 -19.56 -19.67 -30.08
N VAL A 13 -20.48 -18.72 -30.22
CA VAL A 13 -20.31 -17.34 -29.73
C VAL A 13 -20.41 -17.30 -28.20
N PHE A 14 -21.35 -18.02 -27.61
CA PHE A 14 -21.44 -18.16 -26.15
C PHE A 14 -20.24 -18.90 -25.55
N ALA A 15 -19.71 -19.92 -26.23
CA ALA A 15 -18.52 -20.65 -25.78
C ALA A 15 -17.24 -19.79 -25.82
N THR A 16 -17.06 -18.99 -26.88
CA THR A 16 -15.93 -18.04 -26.98
C THR A 16 -16.06 -16.91 -25.95
N ILE A 17 -17.26 -16.36 -25.75
CA ILE A 17 -17.52 -15.36 -24.71
C ILE A 17 -17.22 -15.95 -23.30
N ALA A 18 -17.67 -17.17 -23.01
CA ALA A 18 -17.40 -17.85 -21.74
C ALA A 18 -15.90 -18.01 -21.45
N SER A 19 -15.08 -18.31 -22.46
CA SER A 19 -13.63 -18.46 -22.31
C SER A 19 -12.86 -17.16 -22.07
N ILE A 20 -13.43 -16.00 -22.42
CA ILE A 20 -12.77 -14.68 -22.26
C ILE A 20 -12.92 -14.16 -20.83
N PHE A 21 -14.04 -14.48 -20.16
CA PHE A 21 -14.32 -14.05 -18.79
C PHE A 21 -13.23 -14.44 -17.78
N PRO A 22 -12.78 -15.70 -17.65
CA PRO A 22 -11.76 -16.07 -16.68
C PRO A 22 -10.42 -15.39 -16.96
N PHE A 23 -10.07 -15.17 -18.24
CA PHE A 23 -8.85 -14.46 -18.61
C PHE A 23 -8.91 -12.98 -18.22
N ALA A 24 -10.03 -12.31 -18.47
CA ALA A 24 -10.25 -10.92 -18.08
C ALA A 24 -10.22 -10.74 -16.55
N GLU A 25 -10.79 -11.68 -15.80
CA GLU A 25 -10.75 -11.69 -14.33
C GLU A 25 -9.33 -11.90 -13.79
N CYS A 26 -8.54 -12.77 -14.42
CA CYS A 26 -7.13 -12.91 -14.05
C CYS A 26 -6.32 -11.66 -14.38
N LEU A 27 -6.56 -11.00 -15.51
CA LEU A 27 -5.90 -9.73 -15.81
C LEU A 27 -6.29 -8.64 -14.81
N LEU A 28 -7.56 -8.59 -14.41
CA LEU A 28 -8.06 -7.66 -13.40
C LEU A 28 -7.43 -7.94 -12.03
N SER A 29 -7.30 -9.22 -11.63
CA SER A 29 -6.68 -9.60 -10.37
C SER A 29 -5.19 -9.22 -10.32
N VAL A 30 -4.46 -9.45 -11.42
CA VAL A 30 -3.06 -9.05 -11.58
C VAL A 30 -2.91 -7.53 -11.55
N LEU A 31 -3.82 -6.80 -12.20
CA LEU A 31 -3.82 -5.34 -12.20
C LEU A 31 -4.10 -4.77 -10.81
N LEU A 32 -5.08 -5.33 -10.09
CA LEU A 32 -5.35 -4.96 -8.70
C LEU A 32 -4.17 -5.28 -7.78
N PHE A 33 -3.51 -6.42 -7.97
CA PHE A 33 -2.29 -6.77 -7.24
C PHE A 33 -1.16 -5.76 -7.54
N ALA A 34 -0.90 -5.50 -8.82
CA ALA A 34 0.11 -4.55 -9.27
C ALA A 34 -0.16 -3.13 -8.77
N LEU A 35 -1.43 -2.70 -8.76
CA LEU A 35 -1.84 -1.43 -8.19
C LEU A 35 -1.63 -1.42 -6.68
N SER A 36 -1.99 -2.47 -5.94
CA SER A 36 -1.79 -2.53 -4.48
C SER A 36 -0.31 -2.41 -4.08
N VAL A 37 0.59 -3.01 -4.87
CA VAL A 37 2.05 -2.97 -4.68
C VAL A 37 2.64 -1.65 -5.19
N GLY A 38 2.23 -1.17 -6.36
CA GLY A 38 2.71 0.07 -6.99
C GLY A 38 2.21 1.35 -6.29
N MET A 39 1.01 1.31 -5.71
CA MET A 39 0.42 2.39 -4.91
C MET A 39 1.26 2.77 -3.70
N VAL A 40 2.21 1.94 -3.25
CA VAL A 40 3.14 2.29 -2.17
C VAL A 40 3.95 3.55 -2.48
N ARG A 41 4.29 3.79 -3.75
CA ARG A 41 5.06 4.98 -4.16
C ARG A 41 4.13 6.18 -4.45
N GLY A 42 2.99 5.93 -5.12
CA GLY A 42 2.05 6.98 -5.52
C GLY A 42 1.17 7.50 -4.39
N MET A 43 0.61 6.61 -3.55
CA MET A 43 -0.27 7.02 -2.46
C MET A 43 0.47 7.80 -1.37
N ASN A 44 1.75 7.53 -1.11
CA ASN A 44 2.49 8.36 -0.15
C ASN A 44 2.66 9.80 -0.64
N ALA A 45 2.80 10.00 -1.96
CA ALA A 45 2.81 11.34 -2.55
C ALA A 45 1.42 11.98 -2.53
N ILE A 46 0.37 11.23 -2.90
CA ILE A 46 -1.01 11.72 -2.91
C ILE A 46 -1.49 12.02 -1.50
N ILE A 47 -1.22 11.17 -0.51
CA ILE A 47 -1.52 11.40 0.91
C ILE A 47 -0.78 12.63 1.39
N ARG A 48 0.49 12.81 1.02
CA ARG A 48 1.25 14.02 1.39
C ARG A 48 0.60 15.27 0.80
N VAL A 49 0.24 15.23 -0.49
CA VAL A 49 -0.45 16.33 -1.17
C VAL A 49 -1.82 16.59 -0.53
N LEU A 50 -2.62 15.55 -0.32
CA LEU A 50 -3.95 15.62 0.27
C LEU A 50 -3.90 16.11 1.72
N TYR A 51 -2.92 15.70 2.50
CA TYR A 51 -2.71 16.20 3.86
C TYR A 51 -2.30 17.67 3.85
N THR A 52 -1.41 18.07 2.92
CA THR A 52 -1.06 19.48 2.74
C THR A 52 -2.20 20.33 2.19
N THR A 53 -3.10 19.79 1.37
CA THR A 53 -4.19 20.58 0.76
C THR A 53 -5.47 20.59 1.59
N LEU A 54 -5.84 19.47 2.23
CA LEU A 54 -7.05 19.38 3.07
C LEU A 54 -6.80 19.79 4.53
N ILE A 55 -5.64 19.48 5.11
CA ILE A 55 -5.36 19.73 6.54
C ILE A 55 -4.44 20.93 6.74
N SER A 56 -3.62 21.29 5.75
CA SER A 56 -2.90 22.58 5.74
C SER A 56 -3.55 23.57 4.78
N ARG A 57 -4.77 24.01 5.09
CA ARG A 57 -5.08 25.40 4.74
C ARG A 57 -4.02 26.26 5.44
N PRO A 58 -3.19 27.05 4.73
CA PRO A 58 -2.31 28.00 5.38
C PRO A 58 -3.22 29.03 6.08
N GLY A 59 -3.44 28.84 7.38
CA GLY A 59 -4.28 29.73 8.20
C GLY A 59 -5.42 29.07 8.98
N ALA A 60 -5.66 27.76 8.86
CA ALA A 60 -6.58 27.06 9.77
C ALA A 60 -5.76 26.21 10.74
N GLU A 61 -5.26 26.82 11.82
CA GLU A 61 -4.94 26.03 13.00
C GLU A 61 -6.22 25.24 13.38
N PRO A 62 -6.12 23.94 13.70
CA PRO A 62 -7.24 23.25 14.35
C PRO A 62 -7.68 24.14 15.53
N PRO A 63 -8.98 24.31 15.82
CA PRO A 63 -9.43 25.27 16.83
C PRO A 63 -8.57 25.05 18.05
N ALA A 64 -7.65 25.99 18.28
CA ALA A 64 -6.64 25.85 19.31
C ALA A 64 -7.48 25.58 20.54
N SER A 65 -7.33 24.40 21.15
CA SER A 65 -8.07 24.08 22.37
C SER A 65 -7.96 25.32 23.24
N PRO A 66 -9.02 25.88 23.85
CA PRO A 66 -8.99 27.20 24.47
C PRO A 66 -7.77 27.42 25.39
N ARG A 67 -7.30 26.33 26.02
CA ARG A 67 -6.04 26.23 26.77
C ARG A 67 -4.76 26.56 26.00
N LEU A 68 -4.63 26.21 24.73
CA LEU A 68 -3.47 26.52 23.88
C LEU A 68 -3.39 28.02 23.57
N ALA A 69 -4.54 28.65 23.31
CA ALA A 69 -4.63 30.09 23.10
C ALA A 69 -4.29 30.85 24.40
N GLU A 70 -4.82 30.40 25.54
CA GLU A 70 -4.46 30.92 26.86
C GLU A 70 -2.95 30.75 27.15
N LEU A 71 -2.35 29.61 26.80
CA LEU A 71 -0.91 29.40 26.98
C LEU A 71 -0.08 30.33 26.09
N ASP A 72 -0.50 30.59 24.85
CA ASP A 72 0.20 31.50 23.93
C ASP A 72 0.13 32.96 24.39
N GLU A 73 -1.02 33.38 24.92
CA GLU A 73 -1.18 34.69 25.54
C GLU A 73 -0.29 34.84 26.78
N GLN A 74 -0.27 33.84 27.66
CA GLN A 74 0.58 33.84 28.85
C GLN A 74 2.09 33.86 28.52
N ILE A 75 2.53 33.10 27.52
CA ILE A 75 3.92 33.11 27.05
C ILE A 75 4.26 34.49 26.45
N GLY A 76 3.35 35.08 25.68
CA GLY A 76 3.48 36.41 25.10
C GLY A 76 3.66 37.49 26.18
N ASP A 77 2.84 37.45 27.21
CA ASP A 77 2.90 38.40 28.32
C ASP A 77 4.17 38.26 29.16
N ILE A 78 4.63 37.03 29.42
CA ILE A 78 5.89 36.80 30.13
C ILE A 78 7.08 37.27 29.30
N ARG A 79 7.08 37.04 27.98
CA ARG A 79 8.13 37.55 27.07
C ARG A 79 8.15 39.08 27.01
N ARG A 80 6.99 39.73 26.99
CA ARG A 80 6.88 41.20 27.08
C ARG A 80 7.46 41.72 28.39
N ARG A 81 7.13 41.08 29.52
CA ARG A 81 7.71 41.41 30.82
C ARG A 81 9.23 41.22 30.81
N MET A 82 9.73 40.09 30.33
CA MET A 82 11.19 39.85 30.22
C MET A 82 11.90 40.88 29.33
N SER A 83 11.26 41.36 28.25
CA SER A 83 11.85 42.39 27.38
C SER A 83 11.96 43.78 28.03
N ALA A 84 11.20 44.03 29.09
CA ALA A 84 11.25 45.26 29.86
C ALA A 84 12.29 45.21 30.99
N LEU A 85 12.78 44.02 31.37
CA LEU A 85 13.82 43.86 32.38
C LEU A 85 15.22 43.82 31.74
N SER A 86 16.16 44.54 32.34
CA SER A 86 17.59 44.43 32.03
C SER A 86 18.15 43.12 32.61
N PRO A 87 18.71 42.22 31.79
CA PRO A 87 19.26 40.94 32.27
C PRO A 87 20.39 41.11 33.30
N THR A 88 21.07 42.24 33.26
CA THR A 88 22.22 42.57 34.13
C THR A 88 21.82 43.27 35.41
N ASP A 89 20.78 44.12 35.40
CA ASP A 89 20.37 44.89 36.59
C ASP A 89 19.35 44.14 37.45
N GLU A 90 18.51 43.29 36.84
CA GLU A 90 17.43 42.57 37.51
C GLU A 90 17.49 41.05 37.25
N PHE A 91 18.72 40.52 37.23
CA PHE A 91 19.05 39.12 36.94
C PHE A 91 18.13 38.11 37.63
N ALA A 92 17.90 38.26 38.94
CA ALA A 92 17.07 37.32 39.69
C ALA A 92 15.60 37.27 39.21
N GLN A 93 15.04 38.41 38.80
CA GLN A 93 13.68 38.46 38.27
C GLN A 93 13.61 37.96 36.83
N TYR A 94 14.61 38.29 36.01
CA TYR A 94 14.74 37.79 34.64
C TYR A 94 14.77 36.25 34.59
N PHE A 95 15.66 35.60 35.34
CA PHE A 95 15.77 34.13 35.36
C PHE A 95 14.54 33.44 35.95
N LYS A 96 13.81 34.12 36.84
CA LYS A 96 12.55 33.59 37.38
C LYS A 96 11.45 33.58 36.32
N LEU A 97 11.36 34.64 35.51
CA LEU A 97 10.43 34.72 34.38
C LEU A 97 10.81 33.77 33.25
N GLU A 98 12.11 33.59 32.98
CA GLU A 98 12.60 32.65 31.96
C GLU A 98 12.26 31.20 32.30
N ARG A 99 12.44 30.79 33.57
CA ARG A 99 12.01 29.46 34.04
C ARG A 99 10.50 29.25 33.91
N LEU A 100 9.71 30.29 34.15
CA LEU A 100 8.25 30.25 34.00
C LEU A 100 7.86 30.11 32.52
N ALA A 101 8.48 30.88 31.63
CA ALA A 101 8.27 30.80 30.18
C ALA A 101 8.63 29.39 29.65
N ASN A 102 9.77 28.84 30.06
CA ASN A 102 10.19 27.49 29.65
C ASN A 102 9.20 26.41 30.12
N LYS A 103 8.65 26.54 31.32
CA LYS A 103 7.64 25.60 31.85
C LYS A 103 6.34 25.65 31.04
N LEU A 104 5.86 26.85 30.69
CA LEU A 104 4.68 27.02 29.85
C LEU A 104 4.91 26.55 28.41
N GLU A 105 6.11 26.76 27.86
CA GLU A 105 6.47 26.21 26.55
C GLU A 105 6.51 24.68 26.54
N GLU A 106 6.95 24.04 27.62
CA GLU A 106 6.88 22.58 27.76
C GLU A 106 5.44 22.07 27.82
N GLU A 107 4.56 22.75 28.56
CA GLU A 107 3.13 22.42 28.61
C GLU A 107 2.46 22.62 27.25
N ARG A 108 2.80 23.72 26.55
CA ARG A 108 2.37 23.96 25.17
C ARG A 108 2.81 22.85 24.23
N LYS A 109 4.07 22.41 24.31
CA LYS A 109 4.59 21.27 23.52
C LYS A 109 3.84 19.98 23.85
N LYS A 110 3.58 19.71 25.13
CA LYS A 110 2.82 18.50 25.55
C LYS A 110 1.39 18.50 25.01
N ILE A 111 0.72 19.65 24.95
CA ILE A 111 -0.65 19.79 24.42
C ILE A 111 -0.67 19.88 22.88
N GLY A 112 0.36 20.43 22.24
CA GLY A 112 0.47 20.50 20.77
C GLY A 112 0.92 19.19 20.09
N VAL A 113 1.63 18.33 20.81
CA VAL A 113 2.08 17.01 20.31
C VAL A 113 0.94 16.02 19.98
N PRO A 114 -0.17 15.91 20.73
CA PRO A 114 -1.28 15.03 20.35
C PRO A 114 -1.98 15.45 19.05
N SER A 115 -2.11 16.75 18.76
CA SER A 115 -2.77 17.20 17.52
C SER A 115 -1.94 16.96 16.25
N ARG A 116 -0.60 16.94 16.34
CA ARG A 116 0.27 16.72 15.16
C ARG A 116 0.48 15.24 14.82
N LYS A 117 0.23 14.32 15.76
CA LYS A 117 0.45 12.87 15.60
C LYS A 117 -0.72 12.13 14.94
N ILE A 118 -1.90 12.72 14.89
CA ILE A 118 -3.11 12.05 14.36
C ILE A 118 -3.06 11.90 12.83
N GLY A 119 -2.32 12.75 12.13
CA GLY A 119 -2.28 12.78 10.67
C GLY A 119 -1.56 11.63 9.96
N PRO A 120 -0.23 11.49 10.16
CA PRO A 120 0.56 10.54 9.37
C PRO A 120 0.29 9.09 9.79
N ALA A 121 0.06 8.83 11.08
CA ALA A 121 -0.14 7.47 11.60
C ALA A 121 -1.52 6.90 11.23
N PHE A 122 -2.58 7.71 11.26
CA PHE A 122 -3.92 7.27 10.84
C PHE A 122 -3.97 7.02 9.33
N SER A 123 -3.36 7.92 8.55
CA SER A 123 -3.30 7.76 7.10
C SER A 123 -2.50 6.53 6.67
N GLN A 124 -1.40 6.21 7.36
CA GLN A 124 -0.63 4.99 7.11
C GLN A 124 -1.41 3.72 7.45
N LYS A 125 -2.12 3.70 8.58
CA LYS A 125 -2.97 2.56 8.98
C LYS A 125 -4.13 2.35 8.01
N PHE A 126 -4.78 3.43 7.58
CA PHE A 126 -5.84 3.39 6.59
C PHE A 126 -5.33 2.91 5.21
N ALA A 127 -4.18 3.42 4.77
CA ALA A 127 -3.55 2.96 3.54
C ALA A 127 -3.17 1.48 3.60
N LEU A 128 -2.70 1.00 4.76
CA LEU A 128 -2.44 -0.43 4.98
C LEU A 128 -3.72 -1.26 4.90
N GLY A 129 -4.81 -0.81 5.53
CA GLY A 129 -6.12 -1.48 5.46
C GLY A 129 -6.69 -1.57 4.04
N MET A 130 -6.61 -0.48 3.27
CA MET A 130 -7.03 -0.48 1.87
C MET A 130 -6.20 -1.44 1.01
N ARG A 131 -4.89 -1.56 1.29
CA ARG A 131 -4.02 -2.53 0.60
C ARG A 131 -4.40 -3.96 0.93
N THR A 132 -4.63 -4.27 2.20
CA THR A 132 -5.03 -5.62 2.60
C THR A 132 -6.36 -6.00 1.96
N MET A 133 -7.32 -5.07 1.88
CA MET A 133 -8.58 -5.32 1.17
C MET A 133 -8.37 -5.56 -0.33
N ALA A 134 -7.56 -4.74 -1.00
CA ALA A 134 -7.26 -4.92 -2.42
C ALA A 134 -6.55 -6.26 -2.71
N LEU A 135 -5.62 -6.67 -1.83
CA LEU A 135 -4.95 -7.96 -1.91
C LEU A 135 -5.93 -9.12 -1.72
N LEU A 136 -6.86 -9.03 -0.77
CA LEU A 136 -7.88 -10.04 -0.54
C LEU A 136 -8.83 -10.17 -1.74
N ILE A 137 -9.24 -9.05 -2.34
CA ILE A 137 -10.08 -9.05 -3.55
C ILE A 137 -9.32 -9.67 -4.73
N SER A 138 -8.06 -9.28 -4.94
CA SER A 138 -7.20 -9.88 -5.97
C SER A 138 -7.06 -11.39 -5.78
N LEU A 139 -6.86 -11.84 -4.54
CA LEU A 139 -6.77 -13.26 -4.20
C LEU A 139 -8.08 -14.01 -4.48
N ALA A 140 -9.23 -13.43 -4.10
CA ALA A 140 -10.53 -14.03 -4.34
C ALA A 140 -10.82 -14.19 -5.84
N LEU A 141 -10.51 -13.16 -6.64
CA LEU A 141 -10.64 -13.24 -8.11
C LEU A 141 -9.69 -14.28 -8.71
N ALA A 142 -8.45 -14.35 -8.21
CA ALA A 142 -7.49 -15.36 -8.68
C ALA A 142 -7.97 -16.79 -8.38
N LEU A 143 -8.53 -17.02 -7.18
CA LEU A 143 -9.10 -18.32 -6.81
C LEU A 143 -10.32 -18.69 -7.68
N HIS A 144 -11.17 -17.72 -8.01
CA HIS A 144 -12.34 -17.94 -8.87
C HIS A 144 -11.96 -18.28 -10.30
N SER A 145 -11.02 -17.54 -10.89
CA SER A 145 -10.53 -17.70 -12.26
C SER A 145 -9.55 -18.89 -12.42
N SER A 146 -9.14 -19.51 -11.30
CA SER A 146 -8.10 -20.55 -11.29
C SER A 146 -8.45 -21.71 -12.22
N ALA A 147 -9.65 -22.30 -12.13
CA ALA A 147 -10.01 -23.55 -12.81
C ALA A 147 -9.65 -23.64 -14.31
N GLU A 148 -9.60 -22.53 -15.05
CA GLU A 148 -9.43 -22.51 -16.51
C GLU A 148 -8.13 -21.86 -17.00
N THR A 149 -7.23 -21.39 -16.12
CA THR A 149 -6.10 -20.49 -16.49
C THR A 149 -4.70 -21.11 -16.37
N ARG A 150 -4.52 -22.36 -16.82
CA ARG A 150 -3.20 -23.01 -16.93
C ARG A 150 -2.51 -22.66 -18.23
N LEU A 151 -1.23 -22.27 -18.17
CA LEU A 151 -0.45 -21.87 -19.35
C LEU A 151 0.37 -23.02 -19.94
N PHE A 152 1.25 -23.62 -19.14
CA PHE A 152 2.15 -24.69 -19.56
C PHE A 152 2.68 -25.47 -18.33
N THR A 153 3.35 -26.59 -18.57
CA THR A 153 4.00 -27.41 -17.55
C THR A 153 5.53 -27.27 -17.60
N ILE A 154 6.19 -27.39 -16.45
CA ILE A 154 7.66 -27.39 -16.31
C ILE A 154 8.05 -28.59 -15.44
N CYS A 155 9.20 -29.21 -15.69
CA CYS A 155 9.77 -30.22 -14.80
C CYS A 155 9.98 -29.66 -13.37
N ALA A 156 9.44 -30.36 -12.37
CA ALA A 156 9.40 -29.94 -10.98
C ALA A 156 10.78 -29.71 -10.33
N ASP A 157 11.84 -30.30 -10.87
CA ASP A 157 13.20 -30.13 -10.33
C ASP A 157 13.76 -28.72 -10.55
N HIS A 158 13.26 -27.98 -11.56
CA HIS A 158 13.83 -26.68 -11.94
C HIS A 158 13.51 -25.55 -10.96
N PHE A 159 12.41 -25.65 -10.21
CA PHE A 159 11.94 -24.60 -9.30
C PHE A 159 11.82 -25.05 -7.84
N TYR A 160 12.33 -26.23 -7.50
CA TYR A 160 12.34 -26.72 -6.13
C TYR A 160 13.17 -25.79 -5.21
N PRO A 161 12.69 -25.42 -4.01
CA PRO A 161 11.46 -25.85 -3.34
C PRO A 161 10.24 -24.93 -3.57
N PHE A 162 10.34 -23.93 -4.46
CA PHE A 162 9.32 -22.90 -4.69
C PHE A 162 8.25 -23.30 -5.73
N ASN A 163 8.11 -24.59 -6.04
CA ASN A 163 7.13 -25.10 -7.01
C ASN A 163 5.68 -24.68 -6.69
N PHE A 164 5.34 -24.56 -5.40
CA PHE A 164 4.02 -24.10 -4.94
C PHE A 164 3.63 -22.71 -5.48
N LEU A 165 4.64 -21.88 -5.80
CA LEU A 165 4.47 -20.51 -6.24
C LEU A 165 4.10 -20.45 -7.73
N LEU A 166 4.49 -21.45 -8.51
CA LEU A 166 4.11 -21.59 -9.93
C LEU A 166 2.66 -22.07 -10.08
N ASP A 167 2.24 -22.94 -9.17
CA ASP A 167 0.90 -23.54 -9.14
C ASP A 167 -0.12 -22.70 -8.35
N PHE A 168 0.24 -21.49 -7.93
CA PHE A 168 -0.71 -20.60 -7.28
C PHE A 168 -1.74 -20.07 -8.31
N PRO A 169 -3.03 -19.93 -7.94
CA PRO A 169 -3.65 -20.23 -6.64
C PRO A 169 -4.22 -21.66 -6.52
N PHE A 170 -3.98 -22.54 -7.50
CA PHE A 170 -4.49 -23.92 -7.51
C PHE A 170 -4.00 -24.75 -6.33
N SER A 171 -2.72 -24.62 -5.95
CA SER A 171 -2.15 -25.35 -4.82
C SER A 171 -2.86 -25.08 -3.48
N ILE A 172 -3.55 -23.94 -3.35
CA ILE A 172 -4.34 -23.57 -2.16
C ILE A 172 -5.75 -24.16 -2.25
N ALA A 173 -6.37 -24.15 -3.43
CA ALA A 173 -7.68 -24.76 -3.66
C ALA A 173 -7.61 -26.29 -3.62
N ALA A 174 -6.48 -26.86 -4.03
CA ALA A 174 -6.17 -28.28 -4.08
C ALA A 174 -5.32 -28.73 -2.87
N PHE A 175 -5.56 -28.18 -1.68
CA PHE A 175 -5.14 -28.83 -0.41
C PHE A 175 -5.96 -30.12 -0.17
N GLN A 176 -6.16 -30.91 -1.22
CA GLN A 176 -6.54 -32.28 -1.20
C GLN A 176 -5.29 -32.99 -1.68
N TRP A 177 -4.47 -33.42 -0.71
CA TRP A 177 -3.29 -34.23 -0.93
C TRP A 177 -3.73 -35.51 -1.66
N THR A 178 -3.74 -35.47 -2.99
CA THR A 178 -3.79 -36.68 -3.79
C THR A 178 -2.46 -37.35 -3.57
N ASN A 179 -2.47 -38.36 -2.69
CA ASN A 179 -1.42 -39.37 -2.66
C ASN A 179 -1.10 -39.74 -4.11
N PRO A 180 0.15 -39.58 -4.57
CA PRO A 180 0.52 -40.13 -5.86
C PRO A 180 0.27 -41.63 -5.79
N THR A 181 -0.68 -42.13 -6.55
CA THR A 181 -0.78 -43.56 -6.83
C THR A 181 0.53 -43.98 -7.49
N ASP A 182 1.21 -44.96 -6.89
CA ASP A 182 2.63 -45.34 -7.00
C ASP A 182 3.17 -45.74 -8.40
N ASP A 183 2.53 -45.40 -9.52
CA ASP A 183 2.91 -45.95 -10.83
C ASP A 183 3.51 -44.97 -11.86
N ASP A 184 3.58 -43.65 -11.62
CA ASP A 184 4.13 -42.66 -12.57
C ASP A 184 5.19 -41.72 -11.94
N VAL A 185 6.31 -42.28 -11.50
CA VAL A 185 7.42 -41.53 -10.86
C VAL A 185 8.40 -40.89 -11.88
N SER A 186 8.15 -41.01 -13.19
CA SER A 186 9.16 -40.62 -14.20
C SER A 186 9.08 -39.19 -14.73
N ASP A 187 7.99 -38.45 -14.54
CA ASP A 187 7.91 -37.04 -14.98
C ASP A 187 7.03 -36.22 -14.04
N LEU A 188 7.59 -35.72 -12.92
CA LEU A 188 6.89 -34.73 -12.10
C LEU A 188 6.78 -33.40 -12.89
N GLU A 189 5.71 -33.26 -13.66
CA GLU A 189 5.35 -32.03 -14.34
C GLU A 189 4.59 -31.09 -13.39
N GLN A 190 5.11 -29.87 -13.22
CA GLN A 190 4.49 -28.82 -12.43
C GLN A 190 3.73 -27.84 -13.35
N PRO A 191 2.40 -27.67 -13.18
CA PRO A 191 1.65 -26.69 -13.94
C PRO A 191 1.96 -25.25 -13.50
N VAL A 192 1.99 -24.33 -14.47
CA VAL A 192 2.18 -22.89 -14.23
C VAL A 192 0.89 -22.13 -14.49
N GLY A 193 0.39 -21.45 -13.45
CA GLY A 193 -0.79 -20.61 -13.54
C GLY A 193 -0.51 -19.24 -14.18
N LEU A 194 -1.47 -18.72 -14.95
CA LEU A 194 -1.42 -17.39 -15.57
C LEU A 194 -1.14 -16.28 -14.55
N PHE A 195 -1.78 -16.36 -13.38
CA PHE A 195 -1.61 -15.40 -12.29
C PHE A 195 -0.18 -15.36 -11.76
N SER A 196 0.37 -16.54 -11.43
CA SER A 196 1.74 -16.71 -10.93
C SER A 196 2.78 -16.22 -11.91
N PHE A 197 2.63 -16.61 -13.18
CA PHE A 197 3.49 -16.14 -14.26
C PHE A 197 3.46 -14.62 -14.42
N SER A 198 2.26 -14.02 -14.34
CA SER A 198 2.08 -12.58 -14.47
C SER A 198 2.71 -11.82 -13.30
N ILE A 199 2.55 -12.30 -12.06
CA ILE A 199 3.17 -11.69 -10.89
C ILE A 199 4.70 -11.79 -10.95
N LEU A 200 5.25 -12.95 -11.32
CA LEU A 200 6.70 -13.13 -11.47
C LEU A 200 7.26 -12.23 -12.57
N SER A 201 6.53 -12.06 -13.67
CA SER A 201 6.90 -11.14 -14.76
C SER A 201 6.90 -9.68 -14.29
N LEU A 202 5.88 -9.27 -13.52
CA LEU A 202 5.83 -7.93 -12.94
C LEU A 202 6.94 -7.71 -11.91
N PHE A 203 7.26 -8.72 -11.10
CA PHE A 203 8.31 -8.66 -10.10
C PHE A 203 9.69 -8.51 -10.77
N THR A 204 10.01 -9.36 -11.74
CA THR A 204 11.26 -9.30 -12.50
C THR A 204 11.40 -7.97 -13.24
N TRP A 205 10.32 -7.48 -13.87
CA TRP A 205 10.28 -6.16 -14.49
C TRP A 205 10.58 -5.02 -13.50
N ASN A 206 9.97 -5.07 -12.31
CA ASN A 206 10.21 -4.07 -11.27
C ASN A 206 11.65 -4.12 -10.75
N CYS A 207 12.22 -5.31 -10.54
CA CYS A 207 13.61 -5.50 -10.15
C CYS A 207 14.56 -4.90 -11.20
N TRP A 208 14.34 -5.21 -12.47
CA TRP A 208 15.13 -4.69 -13.58
C TRP A 208 15.07 -3.16 -13.68
N ARG A 209 13.87 -2.56 -13.54
CA ARG A 209 13.69 -1.11 -13.52
C ARG A 209 14.46 -0.45 -12.37
N ASN A 210 14.40 -1.04 -11.18
CA ASN A 210 15.11 -0.51 -10.01
C ASN A 210 16.64 -0.61 -10.19
N ALA A 211 17.14 -1.72 -10.74
CA ALA A 211 18.56 -1.90 -11.02
C ALA A 211 19.09 -0.84 -12.01
N ARG A 212 18.37 -0.57 -13.11
CA ARG A 212 18.74 0.50 -14.06
C ARG A 212 18.69 1.89 -13.45
N ALA A 213 17.77 2.15 -12.53
CA ALA A 213 17.72 3.43 -11.83
C ALA A 213 18.94 3.62 -10.92
N ALA A 214 19.36 2.57 -10.21
CA ALA A 214 20.55 2.58 -9.37
C ALA A 214 21.83 2.81 -10.19
N GLU A 215 21.97 2.16 -11.35
CA GLU A 215 23.12 2.36 -12.25
C GLU A 215 23.24 3.83 -12.71
N LYS A 216 22.12 4.48 -13.06
CA LYS A 216 22.10 5.89 -13.44
C LYS A 216 22.53 6.83 -12.31
N ILE A 217 22.23 6.49 -11.06
CA ILE A 217 22.64 7.26 -9.88
C ILE A 217 24.15 7.09 -9.65
N SER A 218 24.65 5.86 -9.72
CA SER A 218 26.08 5.57 -9.58
C SER A 218 26.93 6.30 -10.64
N LYS A 219 26.48 6.36 -11.90
CA LYS A 219 27.18 7.07 -12.97
C LYS A 219 27.14 8.60 -12.86
N LYS A 220 26.22 9.16 -12.07
CA LYS A 220 26.15 10.61 -11.79
C LYS A 220 26.98 11.03 -10.58
N ALA A 221 27.33 10.07 -9.73
CA ALA A 221 28.11 10.30 -8.52
C ALA A 221 29.62 10.09 -8.72
N ALA A 222 30.01 9.46 -9.84
CA ALA A 222 31.38 9.35 -10.33
C ALA A 222 31.65 10.47 -11.35
#